data_AF-A0A354EQ06-F1
#
_entry.id   AF-A0A354EQ06-F1
#
_cell.length_a   1.000
_cell.length_b   1.000
_cell.length_c   1.000
_cell.angle_alpha   90.00
_cell.angle_beta   90.00
_cell.angle_gamma   90.00
#
_symmetry.space_group_name_H-M   'P 1'
#
loop_
_entity.id
_entity.type
_entity.pdbx_description
1 polymer ?
#
loop_
_entity_poly.entity_id
_entity_poly.type
_entity_poly.pdbx_seq_one_letter_code
_entity_poly.pdbx_strand_id
1 'polypeptide(L)'
;MSCGLALTIALAMSNPAVALAAEQPAAVPGAPISVAGEPLFADIISRSTSLKAVVDGWAAAKSADDAAFFTSQAFTGFKAQTDQLAALDMQGHLILKERGTDGDLKCILRGISEDMPRKVLAVQAAATPADRAVALSELSYLLNDNVEVITAPPKPAV
;
A
#
# COMPACT_ATOMS: atom_id res chain seq x y z
N MET A 1 22.01 -52.64 -16.22
CA MET A 1 20.53 -52.65 -16.19
C MET A 1 20.08 -51.34 -15.57
N SER A 2 19.89 -50.33 -16.41
CA SER A 2 19.58 -48.95 -16.03
C SER A 2 18.07 -48.72 -16.13
N CYS A 3 17.34 -48.78 -15.01
CA CYS A 3 15.90 -48.49 -15.00
C CYS A 3 15.49 -47.48 -13.92
N GLY A 4 16.43 -46.75 -13.30
CA GLY A 4 16.13 -45.85 -12.18
C GLY A 4 16.00 -44.36 -12.53
N LEU A 5 16.44 -43.91 -13.71
CA LEU A 5 16.61 -42.49 -14.02
C LEU A 5 15.54 -41.88 -14.94
N ALA A 6 14.59 -42.67 -15.44
CA ALA A 6 13.57 -42.17 -16.37
C ALA A 6 12.30 -41.61 -15.70
N LEU A 7 12.03 -41.95 -14.44
CA LEU A 7 10.76 -41.57 -13.79
C LEU A 7 10.74 -40.16 -13.17
N THR A 8 11.89 -39.53 -12.92
CA THR A 8 11.92 -38.21 -12.28
C THR A 8 11.65 -37.06 -13.23
N ILE A 9 11.84 -37.25 -14.54
CA ILE A 9 11.61 -36.20 -15.55
C ILE A 9 10.10 -36.06 -15.86
N ALA A 10 9.32 -37.14 -15.74
CA ALA A 10 7.90 -37.11 -16.05
C ALA A 10 7.03 -36.37 -15.01
N LEU A 11 7.45 -36.32 -13.74
CA LEU A 11 6.69 -35.65 -12.67
C LEU A 11 6.89 -34.12 -12.62
N ALA A 12 7.92 -33.58 -13.28
CA ALA A 12 8.17 -32.14 -13.31
C ALA A 12 7.28 -31.39 -14.33
N MET A 13 6.72 -32.10 -15.30
CA MET A 13 5.96 -31.53 -16.43
C MET A 13 4.45 -31.36 -16.15
N SER A 14 3.97 -31.85 -15.01
CA SER A 14 2.55 -31.81 -14.62
C SER A 14 2.29 -30.91 -13.41
N ASN A 15 3.30 -30.17 -12.95
CA ASN A 15 3.13 -29.21 -11.86
C ASN A 15 2.81 -27.81 -12.43
N PRO A 16 1.56 -27.32 -12.33
CA PRO A 16 1.18 -26.01 -12.85
C PRO A 16 1.96 -24.84 -12.20
N ALA A 17 2.59 -25.08 -11.05
CA ALA A 17 3.49 -24.12 -10.41
C ALA A 17 4.78 -23.85 -11.20
N VAL A 18 5.27 -24.82 -11.99
CA VAL A 18 6.50 -24.67 -12.79
C VAL A 18 6.23 -23.83 -14.05
N ALA A 19 5.03 -23.95 -14.63
CA ALA A 19 4.61 -23.14 -15.77
C ALA A 19 4.46 -21.65 -15.39
N LEU A 20 3.92 -21.35 -14.20
CA LEU A 20 3.81 -19.98 -13.68
C LEU A 20 5.17 -19.36 -13.32
N ALA A 21 6.13 -20.15 -12.87
CA ALA A 21 7.48 -19.66 -12.55
C ALA A 21 8.30 -19.29 -13.81
N ALA A 22 7.99 -19.88 -14.97
CA ALA A 22 8.67 -19.61 -16.23
C ALA A 22 8.26 -18.29 -16.90
N GLU A 23 7.14 -17.69 -16.48
CA GLU A 23 6.67 -16.39 -16.99
C GLU A 23 7.28 -15.20 -16.24
N GLN A 24 8.01 -15.43 -15.15
CA GLN A 24 8.61 -14.35 -14.38
C GLN A 24 9.90 -13.86 -15.08
N PRO A 25 9.99 -12.57 -15.45
CA PRO A 25 11.20 -12.02 -16.05
C PRO A 25 12.42 -12.30 -15.17
N ALA A 26 13.54 -12.66 -15.80
CA ALA A 26 14.79 -12.88 -15.08
C ALA A 26 15.15 -11.63 -14.27
N ALA A 27 15.52 -11.82 -13.01
CA ALA A 27 15.95 -10.73 -12.14
C ALA A 27 17.13 -10.00 -12.79
N VAL A 28 16.98 -8.68 -13.01
CA VAL A 28 18.03 -7.84 -13.56
C VAL A 28 19.10 -7.64 -12.48
N PRO A 29 20.37 -8.06 -12.70
CA PRO A 29 21.45 -7.83 -11.74
C PRO A 29 21.60 -6.33 -11.45
N GLY A 30 21.50 -5.95 -10.18
CA GLY A 30 21.61 -4.54 -9.74
C GLY A 30 20.29 -3.77 -9.67
N ALA A 31 19.15 -4.39 -10.02
CA ALA A 31 17.85 -3.78 -9.70
C ALA A 31 17.70 -3.68 -8.17
N PRO A 32 17.18 -2.55 -7.63
CA PRO A 32 16.90 -2.47 -6.21
C PRO A 32 15.94 -3.59 -5.80
N ILE A 33 16.11 -4.14 -4.60
CA ILE A 33 15.22 -5.20 -4.10
C ILE A 33 13.90 -4.55 -3.68
N SER A 34 12.78 -5.10 -4.12
CA SER A 34 11.46 -4.63 -3.66
C SER A 34 11.31 -4.85 -2.16
N VAL A 35 10.85 -3.81 -1.47
CA VAL A 35 10.55 -3.85 -0.03
C VAL A 35 9.14 -4.37 0.26
N ALA A 36 8.30 -4.57 -0.76
CA ALA A 36 6.88 -4.89 -0.59
C ALA A 36 6.61 -6.18 0.21
N GLY A 37 7.54 -7.15 0.14
CA GLY A 37 7.45 -8.40 0.88
C GLY A 37 7.99 -8.32 2.32
N GLU A 38 8.62 -7.22 2.71
CA GLU A 38 9.13 -7.05 4.06
C GLU A 38 7.96 -6.78 5.05
N PRO A 39 8.00 -7.33 6.28
CA PRO A 39 6.85 -7.31 7.19
C PRO A 39 6.24 -5.92 7.46
N LEU A 40 7.07 -4.89 7.62
CA LEU A 40 6.60 -3.51 7.85
C LEU A 40 5.81 -2.99 6.66
N PHE A 41 6.38 -3.13 5.46
CA PHE A 41 5.79 -2.59 4.23
C PHE A 41 4.54 -3.38 3.82
N ALA A 42 4.53 -4.69 4.03
CA ALA A 42 3.35 -5.52 3.88
C ALA A 42 2.21 -5.09 4.83
N ASP A 43 2.52 -4.71 6.07
CA ASP A 43 1.52 -4.17 7.01
C ASP A 43 0.98 -2.82 6.56
N ILE A 44 1.85 -1.92 6.08
CA ILE A 44 1.45 -0.62 5.50
C ILE A 44 0.50 -0.82 4.31
N ILE A 45 0.83 -1.73 3.38
CA ILE A 45 -0.02 -2.06 2.23
C ILE A 45 -1.40 -2.55 2.69
N SER A 46 -1.44 -3.50 3.62
CA SER A 46 -2.67 -4.09 4.15
C SER A 46 -3.58 -3.05 4.80
N ARG A 47 -3.00 -2.19 5.65
CA ARG A 47 -3.72 -1.11 6.34
C ARG A 47 -4.22 -0.04 5.38
N SER A 48 -3.37 0.38 4.44
CA SER A 48 -3.74 1.37 3.42
C SER A 48 -4.91 0.88 2.57
N THR A 49 -4.85 -0.38 2.13
CA THR A 49 -5.93 -1.04 1.37
C THR A 49 -7.23 -1.07 2.17
N SER A 50 -7.15 -1.45 3.44
CA SER A 50 -8.32 -1.55 4.34
C SER A 50 -8.96 -0.18 4.58
N LEU A 51 -8.14 0.84 4.87
CA LEU A 51 -8.63 2.21 5.08
C LEU A 51 -9.20 2.81 3.79
N LYS A 52 -8.60 2.53 2.64
CA LYS A 52 -9.12 2.96 1.34
C LYS A 52 -10.54 2.40 1.12
N ALA A 53 -10.74 1.10 1.38
CA ALA A 53 -12.05 0.47 1.25
C ALA A 53 -13.11 1.12 2.16
N VAL A 54 -12.73 1.53 3.37
CA VAL A 54 -13.61 2.28 4.28
C VAL A 54 -14.00 3.64 3.67
N VAL A 55 -13.02 4.41 3.17
CA VAL A 55 -13.26 5.72 2.55
C VAL A 55 -14.14 5.59 1.30
N ASP A 56 -13.87 4.61 0.45
CA ASP A 56 -14.67 4.34 -0.75
C ASP A 56 -16.11 3.96 -0.38
N GLY A 57 -16.29 3.16 0.67
CA GLY A 57 -17.61 2.80 1.20
C GLY A 57 -18.38 4.02 1.69
N TRP A 58 -17.73 4.92 2.42
CA TRP A 58 -18.35 6.17 2.87
C TRP A 58 -18.71 7.10 1.71
N ALA A 59 -17.85 7.21 0.70
CA ALA A 59 -18.13 8.01 -0.49
C ALA A 59 -19.34 7.46 -1.25
N ALA A 60 -19.41 6.15 -1.47
CA ALA A 60 -20.51 5.50 -2.17
C ALA A 60 -21.84 5.63 -1.41
N ALA A 61 -21.82 5.45 -0.09
CA ALA A 61 -23.00 5.54 0.76
C ALA A 61 -23.35 6.97 1.19
N LYS A 62 -22.52 7.96 0.85
CA LYS A 62 -22.58 9.33 1.36
C LYS A 62 -22.66 9.39 2.90
N SER A 63 -21.98 8.47 3.58
CA SER A 63 -22.05 8.35 5.04
C SER A 63 -21.62 9.63 5.76
N ALA A 64 -20.69 10.38 5.15
CA ALA A 64 -20.14 11.59 5.72
C ALA A 64 -21.07 12.82 5.62
N ASP A 65 -22.21 12.69 4.96
CA ASP A 65 -23.26 13.73 4.92
C ASP A 65 -24.18 13.66 6.17
N ASP A 66 -24.11 12.58 6.94
CA ASP A 66 -24.81 12.45 8.22
C ASP A 66 -24.22 13.42 9.27
N ALA A 67 -25.10 14.16 9.96
CA ALA A 67 -24.70 15.17 10.94
C ALA A 67 -23.89 14.60 12.12
N ALA A 68 -24.09 13.34 12.48
CA ALA A 68 -23.38 12.66 13.56
C ALA A 68 -22.10 11.94 13.10
N PHE A 69 -21.82 11.89 11.79
CA PHE A 69 -20.72 11.12 11.22
C PHE A 69 -19.37 11.43 11.88
N PHE A 70 -19.02 12.70 12.03
CA PHE A 70 -17.71 13.12 12.57
C PHE A 70 -17.55 12.92 14.08
N THR A 71 -18.65 12.67 14.78
CA THR A 71 -18.65 12.28 16.20
C THR A 71 -18.83 10.77 16.40
N SER A 72 -19.02 10.02 15.31
CA SER A 72 -19.25 8.58 15.38
C SER A 72 -18.00 7.81 15.81
N GLN A 73 -18.21 6.63 16.37
CA GLN A 73 -17.13 5.70 16.68
C GLN A 73 -16.39 5.25 15.42
N ALA A 74 -17.09 5.09 14.29
CA ALA A 74 -16.50 4.69 13.02
C ALA A 74 -15.46 5.72 12.54
N PHE A 75 -15.81 7.00 12.52
CA PHE A 75 -14.88 8.05 12.13
C PHE A 75 -13.74 8.21 13.15
N THR A 76 -14.05 8.16 14.46
CA THR A 76 -13.03 8.25 15.52
C THR A 76 -11.99 7.13 15.41
N GLY A 77 -12.44 5.89 15.20
CA GLY A 77 -11.55 4.74 15.00
C GLY A 77 -10.72 4.87 13.72
N PHE A 78 -11.32 5.34 12.63
CA PHE A 78 -10.63 5.58 11.38
C PHE A 78 -9.51 6.63 11.50
N LYS A 79 -9.74 7.74 12.23
CA LYS A 79 -8.69 8.73 12.50
C LYS A 79 -7.48 8.09 13.19
N ALA A 80 -7.75 7.34 14.27
CA ALA A 80 -6.68 6.67 15.02
C ALA A 80 -5.91 5.64 14.17
N GLN A 81 -6.60 4.89 13.31
CA GLN A 81 -5.96 3.95 12.38
C GLN A 81 -5.13 4.66 11.31
N THR A 82 -5.59 5.82 10.84
CA THR A 82 -4.85 6.63 9.85
C THR A 82 -3.60 7.26 10.49
N ASP A 83 -3.68 7.73 11.74
CA ASP A 83 -2.52 8.22 12.49
C ASP A 83 -1.48 7.10 12.72
N GLN A 84 -1.94 5.88 13.02
CA GLN A 84 -1.07 4.71 13.13
C GLN A 84 -0.38 4.37 11.80
N LEU A 85 -1.13 4.41 10.68
CA LEU A 85 -0.57 4.16 9.36
C LEU A 85 0.49 5.21 9.00
N ALA A 86 0.19 6.50 9.20
CA ALA A 86 1.15 7.58 8.99
C ALA A 86 2.44 7.39 9.81
N ALA A 87 2.33 6.89 11.05
CA ALA A 87 3.51 6.59 11.86
C ALA A 87 4.34 5.42 11.28
N LEU A 88 3.69 4.40 10.72
CA LEU A 88 4.38 3.29 10.04
C LEU A 88 5.09 3.77 8.76
N ASP A 89 4.49 4.67 7.99
CA ASP A 89 5.13 5.29 6.82
C ASP A 89 6.37 6.09 7.21
N MET A 90 6.30 6.86 8.30
CA MET A 90 7.47 7.55 8.86
C MET A 90 8.55 6.56 9.33
N GLN A 91 8.15 5.43 9.93
CA GLN A 91 9.08 4.39 10.30
C GLN A 91 9.76 3.76 9.06
N GLY A 92 8.99 3.51 7.99
CA GLY A 92 9.51 3.03 6.71
C GLY A 92 10.53 4.01 6.11
N HIS A 93 10.22 5.31 6.11
CA HIS A 93 11.15 6.36 5.72
C HIS A 93 12.49 6.28 6.50
N LEU A 94 12.42 6.19 7.83
CA LEU A 94 13.62 6.16 8.68
C LEU A 94 14.47 4.90 8.45
N ILE A 95 13.85 3.74 8.29
CA ILE A 95 14.55 2.48 7.99
C ILE A 95 15.26 2.56 6.64
N LEU A 96 14.59 3.05 5.60
CA LEU A 96 15.21 3.21 4.28
C LEU A 96 16.37 4.22 4.31
N LYS A 97 16.22 5.29 5.09
CA LYS A 97 17.29 6.26 5.32
C LYS A 97 18.50 5.60 6.01
N GLU A 98 18.28 4.81 7.05
CA GLU A 98 19.35 4.12 7.79
C GLU A 98 20.12 3.11 6.91
N ARG A 99 19.41 2.41 6.02
CA ARG A 99 20.00 1.49 5.04
C ARG A 99 20.82 2.19 3.94
N GLY A 100 20.87 3.52 3.94
CA GLY A 100 21.50 4.30 2.87
C GLY A 100 20.76 4.15 1.52
N THR A 101 19.48 3.77 1.54
CA THR A 101 18.68 3.70 0.32
C THR A 101 18.42 5.11 -0.18
N ASP A 102 18.98 5.44 -1.35
CA ASP A 102 18.84 6.75 -1.96
C ASP A 102 17.84 6.75 -3.12
N GLY A 103 16.61 6.32 -2.80
CA GLY A 103 15.52 6.25 -3.76
C GLY A 103 14.32 7.12 -3.39
N ASP A 104 13.51 7.45 -4.41
CA ASP A 104 12.26 8.22 -4.30
C ASP A 104 11.36 7.70 -3.17
N LEU A 105 11.25 6.38 -3.02
CA LEU A 105 10.37 5.72 -2.05
C LEU A 105 10.57 6.25 -0.62
N LYS A 106 11.82 6.43 -0.19
CA LYS A 106 12.14 6.99 1.14
C LYS A 106 11.46 8.34 1.34
N CYS A 107 11.57 9.25 0.37
CA CYS A 107 11.01 10.60 0.48
C CYS A 107 9.49 10.59 0.30
N ILE A 108 8.96 9.72 -0.55
CA ILE A 108 7.52 9.53 -0.76
C ILE A 108 6.83 9.09 0.53
N LEU A 109 7.36 8.08 1.24
CA LEU A 109 6.76 7.60 2.49
C LEU A 109 6.68 8.71 3.55
N ARG A 110 7.70 9.56 3.63
CA ARG A 110 7.65 10.74 4.49
C ARG A 110 6.54 11.71 4.09
N GLY A 111 6.42 12.02 2.79
CA GLY A 111 5.37 12.90 2.28
C GLY A 111 3.96 12.37 2.59
N ILE A 112 3.73 11.08 2.32
CA ILE A 112 2.46 10.41 2.59
C ILE A 112 2.12 10.43 4.08
N SER A 113 3.10 10.12 4.94
CA SER A 113 2.97 10.20 6.40
C SER A 113 2.52 11.60 6.87
N GLU A 114 3.13 12.66 6.33
CA GLU A 114 2.82 14.04 6.69
C GLU A 114 1.46 14.52 6.11
N ASP A 115 1.02 13.96 4.99
CA ASP A 115 -0.22 14.33 4.29
C ASP A 115 -1.46 13.60 4.79
N MET A 116 -1.35 12.36 5.26
CA MET A 116 -2.48 11.58 5.79
C MET A 116 -3.32 12.36 6.83
N PRO A 117 -2.75 12.88 7.93
CA PRO A 117 -3.54 13.62 8.91
C PRO A 117 -4.16 14.89 8.32
N ARG A 118 -3.51 15.51 7.33
CA ARG A 118 -4.05 16.71 6.64
C ARG A 118 -5.27 16.35 5.80
N LYS A 119 -5.25 15.24 5.06
CA LYS A 119 -6.38 14.79 4.25
C LYS A 119 -7.57 14.38 5.11
N VAL A 120 -7.34 13.72 6.24
CA VAL A 120 -8.40 13.41 7.22
C VAL A 120 -9.04 14.69 7.77
N LEU A 121 -8.22 15.69 8.14
CA LEU A 121 -8.72 16.99 8.58
C LEU A 121 -9.50 17.72 7.48
N ALA A 122 -9.07 17.63 6.22
CA ALA A 122 -9.79 18.21 5.10
C ALA A 122 -11.20 17.61 4.93
N VAL A 123 -11.34 16.28 5.07
CA VAL A 123 -12.65 15.61 5.07
C VAL A 123 -13.55 16.14 6.19
N GLN A 124 -12.98 16.35 7.39
CA GLN A 124 -13.71 16.86 8.55
C GLN A 124 -14.08 18.35 8.40
N ALA A 125 -13.20 19.16 7.83
CA ALA A 125 -13.36 20.61 7.68
C ALA A 125 -14.21 21.02 6.47
N ALA A 126 -14.47 20.10 5.52
CA ALA A 126 -15.29 20.38 4.36
C ALA A 126 -16.70 20.89 4.76
N ALA A 127 -17.07 22.04 4.22
CA ALA A 127 -18.31 22.74 4.59
C ALA A 127 -19.53 22.21 3.84
N THR A 128 -19.35 21.77 2.60
CA THR A 128 -20.43 21.28 1.75
C THR A 128 -20.28 19.78 1.45
N PRO A 129 -21.38 19.08 1.13
CA PRO A 129 -21.30 17.69 0.66
C PRO A 129 -20.40 17.50 -0.56
N ALA A 130 -20.37 18.48 -1.47
CA ALA A 130 -19.52 18.44 -2.66
C ALA A 130 -18.03 18.53 -2.28
N ASP A 131 -17.65 19.48 -1.43
CA ASP A 131 -16.27 19.61 -0.96
C ASP A 131 -15.84 18.35 -0.19
N ARG A 132 -16.76 17.76 0.58
CA ARG A 132 -16.52 16.54 1.35
C ARG A 132 -16.28 15.34 0.44
N ALA A 133 -17.04 15.22 -0.65
CA ALA A 133 -16.82 14.17 -1.65
C ALA A 133 -15.45 14.30 -2.32
N VAL A 134 -15.02 15.52 -2.65
CA VAL A 134 -13.65 15.78 -3.18
C VAL A 134 -12.60 15.38 -2.15
N ALA A 135 -12.73 15.81 -0.90
CA ALA A 135 -11.77 15.48 0.15
C ALA A 135 -11.68 13.96 0.42
N LEU A 136 -12.82 13.24 0.39
CA LEU A 136 -12.85 11.78 0.50
C LEU A 136 -12.15 11.12 -0.69
N SER A 137 -12.35 11.63 -1.91
CA SER A 137 -11.66 11.13 -3.10
C SER A 137 -10.15 11.32 -2.99
N GLU A 138 -9.68 12.49 -2.55
CA GLU A 138 -8.26 12.75 -2.36
C GLU A 138 -7.64 11.86 -1.27
N LEU A 139 -8.36 11.63 -0.17
CA LEU A 139 -7.92 10.70 0.87
C LEU A 139 -7.85 9.26 0.35
N SER A 140 -8.83 8.84 -0.45
CA SER A 140 -8.81 7.52 -1.11
C SER A 140 -7.62 7.36 -2.05
N TYR A 141 -7.32 8.39 -2.85
CA TYR A 141 -6.13 8.40 -3.72
C TYR A 141 -4.84 8.33 -2.92
N LEU A 142 -4.68 9.12 -1.86
CA LEU A 142 -3.47 9.07 -1.01
C LEU A 142 -3.24 7.67 -0.41
N LEU A 143 -4.31 7.02 0.06
CA LEU A 143 -4.22 5.65 0.60
C LEU A 143 -3.86 4.63 -0.48
N ASN A 144 -4.33 4.84 -1.72
CA ASN A 144 -3.95 4.02 -2.87
C ASN A 144 -2.49 4.25 -3.27
N ASP A 145 -2.05 5.50 -3.33
CA ASP A 145 -0.67 5.87 -3.67
C ASP A 145 0.30 5.19 -2.71
N ASN A 146 -0.03 5.11 -1.42
CA ASN A 146 0.81 4.42 -0.45
C ASN A 146 1.03 2.93 -0.79
N VAL A 147 0.00 2.26 -1.32
CA VAL A 147 0.12 0.88 -1.81
C VAL A 147 0.94 0.84 -3.10
N GLU A 148 0.62 1.70 -4.06
CA GLU A 148 1.23 1.68 -5.39
C GLU A 148 2.73 1.97 -5.34
N VAL A 149 3.16 2.93 -4.52
CA VAL A 149 4.59 3.31 -4.44
C VAL A 149 5.44 2.25 -3.76
N ILE A 150 4.88 1.47 -2.82
CA ILE A 150 5.58 0.36 -2.17
C ILE A 150 5.65 -0.86 -3.10
N THR A 151 4.58 -1.15 -3.83
CA THR A 151 4.47 -2.31 -4.72
C THR A 151 5.04 -2.07 -6.11
N ALA A 152 5.30 -0.81 -6.47
CA ALA A 152 5.90 -0.44 -7.75
C ALA A 152 7.22 -1.20 -7.97
N PRO A 153 7.46 -1.70 -9.20
CA PRO A 153 8.74 -2.28 -9.56
C PRO A 153 9.87 -1.25 -9.30
N PRO A 154 10.97 -1.68 -8.68
CA PRO A 154 12.12 -0.81 -8.47
C PRO A 154 12.60 -0.17 -9.77
N LYS A 155 12.69 1.16 -9.80
CA LYS A 155 13.19 1.88 -10.97
C LYS A 155 14.68 1.56 -11.17
N PRO A 156 15.15 1.41 -12.43
CA PRO A 156 16.59 1.33 -12.71
C PRO A 156 17.32 2.55 -12.16
N ALA A 157 18.58 2.38 -11.78
CA ALA A 157 19.43 3.51 -11.44
C ALA A 157 19.56 4.47 -12.65
N VAL A 158 19.45 5.77 -12.39
CA VAL A 158 19.71 6.84 -13.36
C VAL A 158 21.18 7.21 -13.40
#